data_AF-A0A5P9WJ53-F1
#
_entry.id   AF-A0A5P9WJ53-F1
#
_cell.length_a   1.000
_cell.length_b   1.000
_cell.length_c   1.000
_cell.angle_alpha   90.00
_cell.angle_beta   90.00
_cell.angle_gamma   90.00
#
_symmetry.space_group_name_H-M   'P 1'
#
loop_
_entity.id
_entity.type
_entity.pdbx_description
1 polymer ?
#
loop_
_entity_poly.entity_id
_entity_poly.type
_entity_poly.pdbx_seq_one_letter_code
_entity_poly.pdbx_strand_id
1 'polypeptide(L)'
;MPYEPPTHTVERSLRATTGAKVIAGVDEVGRGAWAGPVTVCAAITGLRRPPAGLTDSKLLTLKRRTELEVELRAWVTSYALGHASPEEIDTLGMTAALRLAAVRALETLPVRPEAVILDGKHDYLGTPWRVRTVIKGDQSCVAVAAASVLAKVQRDKMMAELGVDHADFGFADNAGYPSPVHKAALAERGPTPHHRLSWAYLDALPQWRHLKKVRSWVDGSAPEIEGQLGFDF
;
A
#
# COMPACT_ATOMS: atom_id res chain seq x y z
N MET A 1 -1.45 22.20 -10.20
CA MET A 1 -0.38 22.83 -9.41
C MET A 1 0.94 22.52 -10.07
N PRO A 2 1.94 23.42 -10.02
CA PRO A 2 3.29 23.09 -10.47
C PRO A 2 3.84 21.90 -9.66
N TYR A 3 4.68 21.11 -10.30
CA TYR A 3 5.41 20.02 -9.64
C TYR A 3 6.36 20.61 -8.58
N GLU A 4 6.23 20.15 -7.34
CA GLU A 4 7.15 20.43 -6.25
C GLU A 4 7.87 19.12 -5.86
N PRO A 5 9.21 19.06 -5.96
CA PRO A 5 9.93 17.84 -5.61
C PRO A 5 9.92 17.59 -4.10
N PRO A 6 9.84 16.33 -3.65
CA PRO A 6 9.97 15.98 -2.24
C PRO A 6 11.35 16.37 -1.72
N THR A 7 11.41 16.71 -0.43
CA THR A 7 12.63 17.15 0.24
C THR A 7 12.98 16.25 1.41
N HIS A 8 14.19 16.41 1.94
CA HIS A 8 14.67 15.70 3.14
C HIS A 8 14.29 16.40 4.45
N THR A 9 13.30 17.29 4.44
CA THR A 9 12.99 18.15 5.59
C THR A 9 12.55 17.33 6.80
N VAL A 10 11.69 16.34 6.59
CA VAL A 10 11.18 15.47 7.67
C VAL A 10 12.26 14.53 8.18
N GLU A 11 13.03 13.92 7.27
CA GLU A 11 14.17 13.07 7.60
C GLU A 11 15.17 13.85 8.46
N ARG A 12 15.58 15.06 8.06
CA ARG A 12 16.49 15.91 8.83
C ARG A 12 15.92 16.28 10.20
N SER A 13 14.64 16.64 10.27
CA SER A 13 13.96 16.95 11.52
C SER A 13 13.99 15.76 12.50
N LEU A 14 13.72 14.56 12.02
CA LEU A 14 13.77 13.34 12.84
C LEU A 14 15.19 13.03 13.33
N ARG A 15 16.21 13.16 12.46
CA ARG A 15 17.60 12.97 12.88
C ARG A 15 18.00 13.96 13.97
N ALA A 16 17.63 15.24 13.81
CA ALA A 16 17.97 16.30 14.76
C ALA A 16 17.24 16.19 16.10
N THR A 17 15.96 15.84 16.08
CA THR A 17 15.12 15.82 17.30
C THR A 17 15.19 14.52 18.08
N THR A 18 15.56 13.42 17.43
CA THR A 18 15.51 12.08 18.04
C THR A 18 16.84 11.33 18.06
N GLY A 19 17.85 11.83 17.35
CA GLY A 19 19.15 11.16 17.18
C GLY A 19 19.14 9.99 16.19
N ALA A 20 17.98 9.65 15.60
CA ALA A 20 17.85 8.52 14.70
C ALA A 20 18.82 8.62 13.51
N LYS A 21 19.61 7.58 13.23
CA LYS A 21 20.54 7.55 12.10
C LYS A 21 19.95 6.86 10.88
N VAL A 22 19.18 5.80 11.11
CA VAL A 22 18.48 5.03 10.07
C VAL A 22 17.00 5.37 10.11
N ILE A 23 16.51 5.98 9.04
CA ILE A 23 15.10 6.38 8.88
C ILE A 23 14.55 5.68 7.64
N ALA A 24 13.41 5.01 7.80
CA ALA A 24 12.67 4.43 6.69
C ALA A 24 11.45 5.29 6.35
N GLY A 25 11.22 5.54 5.07
CA GLY A 25 9.91 5.99 4.57
C GLY A 25 9.06 4.77 4.20
N VAL A 26 7.77 4.84 4.47
CA VAL A 26 6.84 3.73 4.27
C VAL A 26 5.58 4.26 3.59
N ASP A 27 5.16 3.56 2.54
CA ASP A 27 3.91 3.80 1.83
C ASP A 27 3.25 2.48 1.39
N GLU A 28 1.93 2.50 1.22
CA GLU A 28 1.13 1.34 0.83
C GLU A 28 0.39 1.49 -0.48
N VAL A 29 0.11 0.35 -1.11
CA VAL A 29 -0.73 0.26 -2.31
C VAL A 29 -1.71 -0.89 -2.16
N GLY A 30 -2.91 -0.71 -2.71
CA GLY A 30 -3.94 -1.75 -2.73
C GLY A 30 -4.95 -1.68 -1.60
N ARG A 31 -4.93 -0.64 -0.75
CA ARG A 31 -5.92 -0.47 0.34
C ARG A 31 -7.36 -0.52 -0.17
N GLY A 32 -7.64 0.05 -1.34
CA GLY A 32 -8.98 0.13 -1.97
C GLY A 32 -9.31 -0.96 -3.01
N ALA A 33 -8.43 -1.93 -3.23
CA ALA A 33 -8.67 -2.98 -4.23
C ALA A 33 -9.64 -4.06 -3.74
N TRP A 34 -10.50 -4.59 -4.61
CA TRP A 34 -11.37 -5.73 -4.29
C TRP A 34 -10.63 -7.07 -4.33
N ALA A 35 -9.54 -7.15 -5.10
CA ALA A 35 -8.72 -8.34 -5.23
C ALA A 35 -7.23 -8.07 -4.99
N GLY A 36 -6.52 -9.13 -4.61
CA GLY A 36 -5.08 -9.15 -4.37
C GLY A 36 -4.67 -8.54 -3.02
N PRO A 37 -3.37 -8.61 -2.70
CA PRO A 37 -2.86 -8.18 -1.40
C PRO A 37 -2.90 -6.66 -1.24
N VAL A 38 -2.82 -6.22 0.02
CA VAL A 38 -2.25 -4.89 0.33
C VAL A 38 -0.74 -5.06 0.41
N THR A 39 -0.01 -4.15 -0.23
CA THR A 39 1.46 -4.18 -0.29
C THR A 39 2.01 -2.91 0.30
N VAL A 40 3.00 -3.05 1.19
CA VAL A 40 3.73 -1.96 1.82
C VAL A 40 5.18 -2.05 1.39
N CYS A 41 5.79 -0.92 1.04
CA CYS A 41 7.24 -0.82 0.89
C CYS A 41 7.81 0.00 2.05
N ALA A 42 8.93 -0.45 2.59
CA ALA A 42 9.78 0.35 3.46
C ALA A 42 11.09 0.66 2.72
N ALA A 43 11.46 1.93 2.62
CA ALA A 43 12.64 2.38 1.89
C ALA A 43 13.56 3.25 2.77
N ILE A 44 14.85 2.92 2.77
CA ILE A 44 15.92 3.70 3.41
C ILE A 44 16.72 4.37 2.29
N THR A 45 16.73 5.70 2.28
CA THR A 45 17.38 6.49 1.21
C THR A 45 18.66 7.20 1.67
N GLY A 46 18.80 7.41 2.98
CA GLY A 46 19.73 8.40 3.52
C GLY A 46 19.33 9.83 3.11
N LEU A 47 20.30 10.74 3.06
CA LEU A 47 20.09 12.16 2.69
C LEU A 47 20.66 12.52 1.32
N ARG A 48 20.69 11.55 0.39
CA ARG A 48 21.22 11.73 -0.97
C ARG A 48 20.24 12.54 -1.82
N ARG A 49 20.73 13.22 -2.85
CA ARG A 49 19.86 13.88 -3.84
C ARG A 49 18.96 12.82 -4.50
N PRO A 50 17.63 13.01 -4.54
CA PRO A 50 16.72 12.03 -5.15
C PRO A 50 16.86 12.02 -6.69
N PRO A 51 16.51 10.88 -7.33
CA PRO A 51 16.25 10.79 -8.76
C PRO A 51 15.36 11.90 -9.29
N ALA A 52 15.58 12.31 -10.54
CA ALA A 52 14.79 13.36 -11.17
C ALA A 52 13.33 12.92 -11.36
N GLY A 53 12.39 13.79 -10.99
CA GLY A 53 10.96 13.52 -11.13
C GLY A 53 10.38 12.54 -10.09
N LEU A 54 11.11 12.26 -9.01
CA LEU A 54 10.56 11.50 -7.88
C LEU A 54 9.38 12.26 -7.25
N THR A 55 8.23 11.60 -7.15
CA THR A 55 7.01 12.10 -6.50
C THR A 55 6.05 10.93 -6.26
N ASP A 56 4.83 11.21 -5.81
CA ASP A 56 3.74 10.24 -5.66
C ASP A 56 3.60 9.40 -6.94
N SER A 57 3.62 8.09 -6.76
CA SER A 57 3.54 7.11 -7.84
C SER A 57 2.32 7.33 -8.75
N LYS A 58 1.20 7.83 -8.20
CA LYS A 58 -0.05 8.10 -8.92
C LYS A 58 0.06 9.28 -9.89
N LEU A 59 0.99 10.21 -9.65
CA LEU A 59 1.25 11.35 -10.53
C LEU A 59 2.18 10.99 -11.70
N LEU A 60 2.74 9.78 -11.71
CA LEU A 60 3.61 9.28 -12.76
C LEU A 60 2.84 8.39 -13.75
N THR A 61 3.16 8.51 -15.04
CA THR A 61 2.72 7.56 -16.06
C THR A 61 3.34 6.19 -15.80
N LEU A 62 2.71 5.11 -16.31
CA LEU A 62 3.24 3.75 -16.16
C LEU A 62 4.69 3.66 -16.64
N LYS A 63 4.97 4.17 -17.85
CA LYS A 63 6.33 4.21 -18.42
C LYS A 63 7.32 4.89 -17.49
N ARG A 64 7.01 6.12 -17.02
CA ARG A 64 7.93 6.86 -16.15
C ARG A 64 8.12 6.17 -14.81
N ARG A 65 7.05 5.58 -14.26
CA ARG A 65 7.08 4.87 -12.98
C ARG A 65 7.98 3.63 -13.06
N THR A 66 7.90 2.85 -14.14
CA THR A 66 8.75 1.68 -14.36
C THR A 66 10.21 2.06 -14.57
N GLU A 67 10.50 3.12 -15.33
CA GLU A 67 11.88 3.64 -15.47
C GLU A 67 12.45 4.12 -14.13
N LEU A 68 11.66 4.87 -13.37
CA LEU A 68 12.05 5.39 -12.06
C LEU A 68 12.26 4.28 -11.04
N GLU A 69 11.48 3.21 -11.10
CA GLU A 69 11.67 2.05 -10.21
C GLU A 69 13.05 1.40 -10.38
N VAL A 70 13.51 1.23 -11.62
CA VAL A 70 14.85 0.67 -11.90
C VAL A 70 15.93 1.56 -11.31
N GLU A 71 15.81 2.88 -11.48
CA GLU A 71 16.72 3.87 -10.90
C GLU A 71 16.68 3.83 -9.36
N LEU A 72 15.49 3.75 -8.76
CA LEU A 72 15.30 3.70 -7.32
C LEU A 72 15.90 2.45 -6.70
N ARG A 73 15.73 1.27 -7.31
CA ARG A 73 16.30 0.01 -6.78
C ARG A 73 17.81 0.08 -6.61
N ALA A 74 18.51 0.81 -7.50
CA ALA A 74 19.95 1.04 -7.40
C ALA A 74 20.32 2.22 -6.48
N TRP A 75 19.44 3.22 -6.36
CA TRP A 75 19.72 4.46 -5.62
C TRP A 75 19.45 4.36 -4.12
N VAL A 76 18.38 3.68 -3.70
CA VAL A 76 18.05 3.49 -2.28
C VAL A 76 19.15 2.70 -1.58
N THR A 77 19.37 2.99 -0.29
CA THR A 77 20.35 2.22 0.51
C THR A 77 19.86 0.80 0.73
N SER A 78 18.57 0.66 1.01
CA SER A 78 17.86 -0.62 1.04
C SER A 78 16.37 -0.39 0.99
N TYR A 79 15.62 -1.36 0.51
CA TYR A 79 14.17 -1.39 0.61
C TYR A 79 13.71 -2.81 0.81
N ALA A 80 12.50 -2.96 1.31
CA ALA A 80 11.84 -4.25 1.45
C ALA A 80 10.34 -4.07 1.26
N LEU A 81 9.71 -5.16 0.84
CA LEU A 81 8.28 -5.24 0.59
C LEU A 81 7.66 -6.19 1.60
N GLY A 82 6.47 -5.85 2.05
CA GLY A 82 5.64 -6.72 2.86
C GLY A 82 4.22 -6.73 2.30
N HIS A 83 3.59 -7.88 2.40
CA HIS A 83 2.26 -8.12 1.84
C HIS A 83 1.34 -8.64 2.94
N ALA A 84 0.06 -8.29 2.87
CA ALA A 84 -0.99 -9.03 3.54
C ALA A 84 -1.99 -9.51 2.49
N SER A 85 -2.22 -10.81 2.49
CA SER A 85 -3.07 -11.54 1.54
C SER A 85 -4.56 -11.14 1.68
N PRO A 86 -5.40 -11.40 0.66
CA PRO A 86 -6.84 -11.24 0.78
C PRO A 86 -7.44 -11.97 1.99
N GLU A 87 -6.93 -13.16 2.30
CA GLU A 87 -7.36 -13.97 3.44
C GLU A 87 -7.00 -13.31 4.77
N GLU A 88 -5.77 -12.79 4.90
CA GLU A 88 -5.35 -12.03 6.09
C GLU A 88 -6.15 -10.74 6.23
N ILE A 89 -6.47 -10.05 5.13
CA ILE A 89 -7.32 -8.86 5.14
C ILE A 89 -8.72 -9.20 5.62
N ASP A 90 -9.29 -10.31 5.14
CA ASP A 90 -10.62 -10.74 5.54
C ASP A 90 -10.68 -11.12 7.02
N THR A 91 -9.64 -11.78 7.53
CA THR A 91 -9.57 -12.21 8.94
C THR A 91 -9.27 -11.04 9.88
N LEU A 92 -8.27 -10.21 9.56
CA LEU A 92 -7.74 -9.18 10.47
C LEU A 92 -8.45 -7.83 10.32
N GLY A 93 -9.03 -7.57 9.15
CA GLY A 93 -9.42 -6.22 8.74
C GLY A 93 -8.27 -5.40 8.18
N MET A 94 -8.62 -4.31 7.49
CA MET A 94 -7.64 -3.52 6.73
C MET A 94 -6.52 -2.92 7.58
N THR A 95 -6.84 -2.29 8.73
CA THR A 95 -5.83 -1.62 9.55
C THR A 95 -4.80 -2.61 10.11
N ALA A 96 -5.25 -3.76 10.63
CA ALA A 96 -4.37 -4.79 11.16
C ALA A 96 -3.58 -5.50 10.05
N ALA A 97 -4.19 -5.74 8.88
CA ALA A 97 -3.50 -6.29 7.72
C ALA A 97 -2.44 -5.32 7.16
N LEU A 98 -2.72 -4.01 7.15
CA LEU A 98 -1.77 -2.98 6.76
C LEU A 98 -0.59 -2.93 7.73
N ARG A 99 -0.85 -2.97 9.04
CA ARG A 99 0.18 -3.10 10.07
C ARG A 99 1.04 -4.34 9.85
N LEU A 100 0.41 -5.50 9.60
CA LEU A 100 1.13 -6.76 9.33
C LEU A 100 2.04 -6.63 8.11
N ALA A 101 1.55 -6.10 6.99
CA ALA A 101 2.34 -5.87 5.79
C ALA A 101 3.51 -4.91 6.04
N ALA A 102 3.29 -3.82 6.78
CA ALA A 102 4.35 -2.87 7.11
C ALA A 102 5.41 -3.44 8.04
N VAL A 103 5.01 -4.22 9.06
CA VAL A 103 5.95 -4.92 9.95
C VAL A 103 6.80 -5.90 9.15
N ARG A 104 6.19 -6.70 8.25
CA ARG A 104 6.93 -7.59 7.34
C ARG A 104 7.95 -6.83 6.50
N ALA A 105 7.59 -5.69 5.93
CA ALA A 105 8.50 -4.86 5.16
C ALA A 105 9.66 -4.36 6.03
N LEU A 106 9.37 -3.79 7.21
CA LEU A 106 10.36 -3.22 8.12
C LEU A 106 11.32 -4.26 8.70
N GLU A 107 10.83 -5.46 9.03
CA GLU A 107 11.65 -6.55 9.59
C GLU A 107 12.50 -7.25 8.54
N THR A 108 12.14 -7.14 7.26
CA THR A 108 12.93 -7.69 6.14
C THR A 108 14.09 -6.78 5.75
N LEU A 109 14.08 -5.51 6.18
CA LEU A 109 15.20 -4.61 5.91
C LEU A 109 16.50 -5.15 6.55
N PRO A 110 17.65 -5.02 5.87
CA PRO A 110 18.93 -5.52 6.39
C PRO A 110 19.40 -4.81 7.66
N VAL A 111 18.90 -3.59 7.89
CA VAL A 111 19.13 -2.80 9.10
C VAL A 111 17.79 -2.30 9.61
N ARG A 112 17.49 -2.60 10.88
CA ARG A 112 16.27 -2.13 11.54
C ARG A 112 16.26 -0.59 11.61
N PRO A 113 15.23 0.08 11.08
CA PRO A 113 15.10 1.53 11.21
C PRO A 113 14.92 1.98 12.67
N GLU A 114 15.53 3.11 13.01
CA GLU A 114 15.40 3.75 14.32
C GLU A 114 14.19 4.70 14.38
N ALA A 115 13.75 5.18 13.21
CA ALA A 115 12.50 5.91 13.04
C ALA A 115 11.84 5.58 11.69
N VAL A 116 10.53 5.72 11.63
CA VAL A 116 9.71 5.43 10.45
C VAL A 116 8.88 6.67 10.12
N ILE A 117 8.87 7.05 8.84
CA ILE A 117 7.96 8.05 8.29
C ILE A 117 6.84 7.31 7.56
N LEU A 118 5.60 7.47 8.02
CA LEU A 118 4.41 6.90 7.37
C LEU A 118 3.71 7.98 6.53
N ASP A 119 3.25 7.61 5.33
CA ASP A 119 2.28 8.43 4.62
C ASP A 119 0.91 8.44 5.35
N GLY A 120 0.26 9.60 5.35
CA GLY A 120 -1.06 9.79 5.93
C GLY A 120 -1.05 10.36 7.36
N LYS A 121 -2.20 10.28 8.02
CA LYS A 121 -2.44 10.93 9.32
C LYS A 121 -2.45 9.95 10.51
N HIS A 122 -2.54 8.65 10.26
CA HIS A 122 -2.70 7.63 11.29
C HIS A 122 -1.42 6.82 11.48
N ASP A 123 -1.02 6.66 12.74
CA ASP A 123 -0.01 5.68 13.11
C ASP A 123 -0.67 4.31 13.29
N TYR A 124 -0.57 3.47 12.26
CA TYR A 124 -1.06 2.09 12.31
C TYR A 124 0.02 1.09 12.75
N LEU A 125 1.27 1.51 12.96
CA LEU A 125 2.37 0.64 13.40
C LEU A 125 2.41 0.53 14.92
N GLY A 126 2.40 1.68 15.60
CA GLY A 126 2.54 1.79 17.05
C GLY A 126 3.87 1.20 17.56
N THR A 127 3.90 0.89 18.86
CA THR A 127 5.07 0.26 19.48
C THR A 127 5.40 -1.09 18.83
N PRO A 128 6.70 -1.43 18.67
CA PRO A 128 7.91 -0.73 19.16
C PRO A 128 8.47 0.33 18.21
N TRP A 129 7.75 0.73 17.16
CA TRP A 129 8.26 1.64 16.14
C TRP A 129 8.13 3.10 16.57
N ARG A 130 9.16 3.90 16.32
CA ARG A 130 9.11 5.36 16.49
C ARG A 130 8.61 5.98 15.19
N VAL A 131 7.35 6.41 15.18
CA VAL A 131 6.66 6.81 13.94
C VAL A 131 6.47 8.33 13.87
N ARG A 132 6.65 8.87 12.66
CA ARG A 132 6.21 10.20 12.25
C ARG A 132 5.24 10.05 11.09
N THR A 133 4.00 10.46 11.27
CA THR A 133 3.02 10.52 10.19
C THR A 133 3.17 11.83 9.43
N VAL A 134 3.03 11.78 8.10
CA VAL A 134 3.07 12.94 7.22
C VAL A 134 1.95 12.82 6.20
N ILE A 135 1.00 13.77 6.23
CA ILE A 135 -0.06 13.85 5.23
C ILE A 135 0.58 14.19 3.87
N LYS A 136 0.33 13.36 2.85
CA LYS A 136 0.96 13.46 1.53
C LYS A 136 2.49 13.38 1.64
N GLY A 137 2.95 12.44 2.46
CA GLY A 137 4.37 12.11 2.61
C GLY A 137 4.97 11.64 1.29
N ASP A 138 4.20 10.93 0.47
CA ASP A 138 4.57 10.50 -0.88
C ASP A 138 4.89 11.66 -1.84
N GLN A 139 4.37 12.86 -1.60
CA GLN A 139 4.68 14.08 -2.36
C GLN A 139 5.76 14.95 -1.72
N SER A 140 5.94 14.87 -0.40
CA SER A 140 6.75 15.83 0.37
C SER A 140 8.05 15.25 0.96
N CYS A 141 8.11 13.94 1.19
CA CYS A 141 9.22 13.24 1.83
C CYS A 141 9.90 12.28 0.85
N VAL A 142 11.21 12.41 0.70
CA VAL A 142 11.97 11.64 -0.29
C VAL A 142 11.88 10.13 -0.04
N ALA A 143 12.00 9.70 1.22
CA ALA A 143 11.95 8.27 1.54
C ALA A 143 10.56 7.66 1.29
N VAL A 144 9.49 8.40 1.57
CA VAL A 144 8.10 7.94 1.37
C VAL A 144 7.75 7.93 -0.12
N ALA A 145 8.15 8.95 -0.89
CA ALA A 145 7.98 8.98 -2.34
C ALA A 145 8.67 7.77 -3.01
N ALA A 146 9.89 7.42 -2.59
CA ALA A 146 10.59 6.24 -3.07
C ALA A 146 9.84 4.94 -2.74
N ALA A 147 9.35 4.80 -1.50
CA ALA A 147 8.54 3.67 -1.09
C ALA A 147 7.24 3.55 -1.92
N SER A 148 6.57 4.67 -2.19
CA SER A 148 5.34 4.73 -3.01
C SER A 148 5.55 4.13 -4.40
N VAL A 149 6.60 4.57 -5.09
CA VAL A 149 6.91 4.09 -6.45
C VAL A 149 7.25 2.60 -6.44
N LEU A 150 8.11 2.17 -5.51
CA LEU A 150 8.52 0.77 -5.39
C LEU A 150 7.33 -0.15 -5.06
N ALA A 151 6.47 0.24 -4.11
CA ALA A 151 5.26 -0.51 -3.75
C ALA A 151 4.30 -0.60 -4.95
N LYS A 152 4.09 0.50 -5.67
CA LYS A 152 3.14 0.55 -6.78
C LYS A 152 3.56 -0.33 -7.94
N VAL A 153 4.81 -0.20 -8.40
CA VAL A 153 5.31 -1.01 -9.52
C VAL A 153 5.29 -2.49 -9.19
N GLN A 154 5.74 -2.85 -7.99
CA GLN A 154 5.75 -4.25 -7.60
C GLN A 154 4.32 -4.83 -7.48
N ARG A 155 3.39 -4.10 -6.86
CA ARG A 155 2.01 -4.58 -6.73
C ARG A 155 1.31 -4.68 -8.09
N ASP A 156 1.50 -3.71 -8.98
CA ASP A 156 0.93 -3.76 -10.33
C ASP A 156 1.45 -4.98 -11.10
N LYS A 157 2.75 -5.28 -10.99
CA LYS A 157 3.34 -6.49 -11.57
C LYS A 157 2.69 -7.77 -11.02
N MET A 158 2.52 -7.88 -9.70
CA MET A 158 1.84 -9.04 -9.09
C MET A 158 0.40 -9.19 -9.60
N MET A 159 -0.34 -8.09 -9.75
CA MET A 159 -1.72 -8.14 -10.24
C MET A 159 -1.79 -8.48 -11.74
N ALA A 160 -0.81 -8.05 -12.53
CA ALA A 160 -0.71 -8.43 -13.94
C ALA A 160 -0.36 -9.91 -14.12
N GLU A 161 0.56 -10.44 -13.31
CA GLU A 161 0.88 -11.87 -13.26
C GLU A 161 -0.36 -12.69 -12.85
N LEU A 162 -1.10 -12.23 -11.84
CA LEU A 162 -2.36 -12.85 -11.43
C LEU A 162 -3.44 -12.80 -12.53
N GLY A 163 -3.42 -11.76 -13.36
CA GLY A 163 -4.35 -11.58 -14.46
C GLY A 163 -4.25 -12.63 -15.56
N VAL A 164 -3.14 -13.37 -15.66
CA VAL A 164 -2.94 -14.43 -16.66
C VAL A 164 -3.98 -15.54 -16.51
N ASP A 165 -4.21 -16.00 -15.28
CA ASP A 165 -5.17 -17.07 -14.98
C ASP A 165 -6.60 -16.57 -14.74
N HIS A 166 -6.78 -15.24 -14.71
CA HIS A 166 -8.03 -14.56 -14.36
C HIS A 166 -8.36 -13.40 -15.33
N ALA A 167 -8.14 -13.63 -16.63
CA ALA A 167 -8.20 -12.59 -17.66
C ALA A 167 -9.53 -11.82 -17.68
N ASP A 168 -10.67 -12.48 -17.41
CA ASP A 168 -12.00 -11.87 -17.38
C ASP A 168 -12.11 -10.70 -16.38
N PHE A 169 -11.32 -10.72 -15.29
CA PHE A 169 -11.37 -9.71 -14.24
C PHE A 169 -10.52 -8.46 -14.55
N GLY A 170 -9.70 -8.50 -15.61
CA GLY A 170 -8.89 -7.35 -16.05
C GLY A 170 -7.83 -6.89 -15.05
N PHE A 171 -7.28 -7.80 -14.24
CA PHE A 171 -6.33 -7.44 -13.16
C PHE A 171 -5.04 -6.77 -13.65
N ALA A 172 -4.60 -7.06 -14.88
CA ALA A 172 -3.45 -6.39 -15.48
C ALA A 172 -3.67 -4.88 -15.65
N ASP A 173 -4.90 -4.45 -15.94
CA ASP A 173 -5.23 -3.05 -16.19
C ASP A 173 -5.71 -2.34 -14.91
N ASN A 174 -6.57 -3.00 -14.14
CA ASN A 174 -7.21 -2.39 -12.98
C ASN A 174 -6.50 -2.68 -11.65
N ALA A 175 -5.47 -3.55 -11.64
CA ALA A 175 -4.72 -3.94 -10.44
C ALA A 175 -5.61 -4.41 -9.25
N GLY A 176 -6.74 -5.04 -9.56
CA GLY A 176 -7.73 -5.51 -8.58
C GLY A 176 -8.65 -4.43 -8.04
N TYR A 177 -8.54 -3.19 -8.50
CA TYR A 177 -9.48 -2.12 -8.14
C TYR A 177 -10.83 -2.29 -8.85
N PRO A 178 -11.90 -1.67 -8.34
CA PRO A 178 -13.20 -1.69 -8.99
C PRO A 178 -13.10 -1.05 -10.38
N SER A 179 -13.57 -1.77 -11.39
CA SER A 179 -13.70 -1.28 -12.76
C SER A 179 -14.96 -1.87 -13.39
N PRO A 180 -15.50 -1.31 -14.49
CA PRO A 180 -16.64 -1.89 -15.18
C PRO A 180 -16.42 -3.37 -15.56
N VAL A 181 -15.23 -3.69 -16.07
CA VAL A 181 -14.83 -5.07 -16.43
C VAL A 181 -14.82 -5.97 -15.20
N HIS A 182 -14.18 -5.53 -14.12
CA HIS A 182 -14.09 -6.30 -12.88
C HIS A 182 -15.48 -6.54 -12.25
N LYS A 183 -16.35 -5.53 -12.25
CA LYS A 183 -17.74 -5.64 -11.76
C LYS A 183 -18.54 -6.64 -12.57
N ALA A 184 -18.46 -6.58 -13.90
CA ALA A 184 -19.17 -7.49 -14.79
C ALA A 184 -18.71 -8.95 -14.59
N ALA A 185 -17.40 -9.18 -14.57
CA ALA A 185 -16.84 -10.51 -14.34
C ALA A 185 -17.22 -11.08 -12.97
N LEU A 186 -17.22 -10.25 -11.91
CA LEU A 186 -17.68 -10.66 -10.58
C LEU A 186 -19.16 -11.03 -10.54
N ALA A 187 -20.01 -10.30 -11.25
CA ALA A 187 -21.44 -10.61 -11.31
C ALA A 187 -21.70 -11.94 -12.03
N GLU A 188 -21.01 -12.18 -13.14
CA GLU A 188 -21.18 -13.38 -13.96
C GLU A 188 -20.53 -14.63 -13.35
N ARG A 189 -19.27 -14.51 -12.90
CA ARG A 189 -18.41 -15.65 -12.54
C ARG A 189 -18.22 -15.84 -11.04
N GLY A 190 -18.56 -14.83 -10.25
CA GLY A 190 -18.32 -14.82 -8.81
C GLY A 190 -16.87 -14.49 -8.43
N PRO A 191 -16.58 -14.38 -7.13
CA PRO A 191 -15.24 -14.08 -6.64
C PRO A 191 -14.29 -15.28 -6.78
N THR A 192 -13.01 -14.98 -6.99
CA THR A 192 -11.89 -15.93 -6.98
C THR A 192 -11.27 -16.02 -5.57
N PRO A 193 -10.33 -16.95 -5.31
CA PRO A 193 -9.56 -16.96 -4.06
C PRO A 193 -8.82 -15.65 -3.78
N HIS A 194 -8.52 -14.86 -4.81
CA HIS A 194 -7.80 -13.59 -4.66
C HIS A 194 -8.69 -12.41 -4.28
N HIS A 195 -10.01 -12.60 -4.24
CA HIS A 195 -10.95 -11.56 -3.85
C HIS A 195 -11.09 -11.47 -2.34
N ARG A 196 -11.24 -10.24 -1.84
CA ARG A 196 -11.49 -9.96 -0.43
C ARG A 196 -12.98 -10.17 -0.15
N LEU A 197 -13.32 -11.22 0.56
CA LEU A 197 -14.71 -11.67 0.74
C LEU A 197 -15.42 -10.99 1.91
N SER A 198 -14.70 -10.22 2.73
CA SER A 198 -15.27 -9.42 3.82
C SER A 198 -15.80 -8.05 3.38
N TRP A 199 -15.60 -7.68 2.12
CA TRP A 199 -15.90 -6.35 1.60
C TRP A 199 -17.35 -6.17 1.18
N ALA A 200 -17.81 -4.92 1.21
CA ALA A 200 -19.21 -4.57 0.95
C ALA A 200 -19.65 -4.82 -0.50
N TYR A 201 -18.74 -4.94 -1.48
CA TYR A 201 -19.14 -5.15 -2.88
C TYR A 201 -19.91 -6.47 -3.09
N LEU A 202 -19.70 -7.47 -2.23
CA LEU A 202 -20.45 -8.73 -2.27
C LEU A 202 -21.92 -8.57 -1.87
N ASP A 203 -22.28 -7.51 -1.13
CA ASP A 203 -23.69 -7.22 -0.79
C ASP A 203 -24.51 -6.88 -2.04
N ALA A 204 -23.85 -6.29 -3.05
CA ALA A 204 -24.44 -5.93 -4.32
C ALA A 204 -24.44 -7.09 -5.34
N LEU A 205 -24.01 -8.29 -4.95
CA LEU A 205 -23.95 -9.49 -5.80
C LEU A 205 -24.82 -10.61 -5.22
N PRO A 206 -26.17 -10.58 -5.40
CA PRO A 206 -27.09 -11.50 -4.72
C PRO A 206 -26.77 -12.99 -4.93
N GLN A 207 -26.35 -13.36 -6.14
CA GLN A 207 -25.96 -14.73 -6.48
C GLN A 207 -24.76 -15.23 -5.66
N TRP A 208 -23.83 -14.34 -5.32
CA TRP A 208 -22.56 -14.67 -4.67
C TRP A 208 -22.51 -14.26 -3.20
N ARG A 209 -23.56 -13.62 -2.67
CA ARG A 209 -23.61 -13.07 -1.31
C ARG A 209 -23.35 -14.13 -0.23
N HIS A 210 -23.67 -15.39 -0.50
CA HIS A 210 -23.43 -16.51 0.40
C HIS A 210 -21.93 -16.78 0.67
N LEU A 211 -21.03 -16.25 -0.16
CA LEU A 211 -19.57 -16.34 0.03
C LEU A 211 -19.00 -15.23 0.92
N LYS A 212 -19.82 -14.23 1.30
CA LYS A 212 -19.36 -13.09 2.09
C LYS A 212 -18.89 -13.55 3.48
N LYS A 213 -17.66 -13.19 3.82
CA LYS A 213 -17.10 -13.43 5.16
C LYS A 213 -17.57 -12.34 6.12
N VAL A 214 -18.20 -12.73 7.22
CA VAL A 214 -18.51 -11.83 8.32
C VAL A 214 -17.42 -11.96 9.37
N ARG A 215 -16.76 -10.85 9.70
CA ARG A 215 -15.77 -10.84 10.78
C ARG A 215 -16.50 -10.97 12.12
N SER A 216 -16.24 -12.06 12.84
CA SER A 216 -16.65 -12.21 14.24
C SER A 216 -15.55 -11.63 15.13
N TRP A 217 -15.83 -10.49 15.78
CA TRP A 217 -14.95 -9.96 16.81
C TRP A 217 -15.19 -10.76 18.09
N VAL A 218 -14.19 -11.52 18.53
CA VAL A 218 -14.33 -12.42 19.70
C VAL A 218 -14.58 -11.65 21.00
N ASP A 219 -14.21 -10.36 21.07
CA ASP A 219 -14.26 -9.55 22.30
C ASP A 219 -15.09 -8.24 22.19
N GLY A 220 -15.99 -8.10 21.21
CA GLY A 220 -16.88 -6.94 21.13
C GLY A 220 -16.20 -5.59 20.85
N SER A 221 -14.87 -5.54 20.67
CA SER A 221 -14.16 -4.36 20.17
C SER A 221 -14.35 -4.25 18.65
N ALA A 222 -15.47 -3.67 18.22
CA ALA A 222 -15.57 -3.18 16.84
C ALA A 222 -14.50 -2.10 16.64
N PRO A 223 -13.58 -2.22 15.66
CA PRO A 223 -12.71 -1.10 15.34
C PRO A 223 -13.56 0.04 14.76
N GLU A 224 -13.20 1.27 15.12
CA GLU A 224 -13.81 2.49 14.58
C GLU A 224 -13.90 2.38 13.05
N ILE A 225 -15.12 2.44 12.54
CA ILE A 225 -15.41 2.42 11.11
C ILE A 225 -14.91 3.74 10.54
N GLU A 226 -13.65 3.78 10.13
CA GLU A 226 -13.14 4.87 9.31
C GLU A 226 -13.83 4.81 7.96
N GLY A 227 -14.58 5.89 7.67
CA GLY A 227 -15.50 6.06 6.56
C GLY A 227 -15.18 5.23 5.33
N GLN A 228 -16.08 4.30 5.02
CA GLN A 228 -16.24 3.80 3.67
C GLN A 228 -16.30 5.03 2.75
N LEU A 229 -15.30 5.15 1.88
CA LEU A 229 -15.41 6.03 0.72
C LEU A 229 -16.70 5.61 0.01
N GLY A 230 -17.69 6.50 0.09
CA GLY A 230 -18.98 6.34 -0.57
C GLY A 230 -18.75 6.11 -2.05
N PHE A 231 -18.97 4.88 -2.47
CA PHE A 231 -19.32 4.61 -3.85
C PHE A 231 -20.84 4.56 -3.84
N ASP A 232 -21.45 5.65 -4.28
CA ASP A 232 -22.86 5.65 -4.61
C ASP A 232 -23.09 4.58 -5.69
N PHE A 233 -24.06 3.71 -5.43
CA PHE A 233 -24.50 2.61 -6.30
C PHE A 233 -25.33 3.13 -7.47
#